data_AF-A0A956YGE5-F1
#
_entry.id   AF-A0A956YGE5-F1
#
_cell.length_a   1.000
_cell.length_b   1.000
_cell.length_c   1.000
_cell.angle_alpha   90.00
_cell.angle_beta   90.00
_cell.angle_gamma   90.00
#
_symmetry.space_group_name_H-M   'P 1'
#
loop_
_entity.id
_entity.type
_entity.pdbx_description
1 polymer ?
#
loop_
_entity_poly.entity_id
_entity_poly.type
_entity_poly.pdbx_seq_one_letter_code
_entity_poly.pdbx_strand_id
1 'polypeptide(L)' 'MKIRTNFPHTVTILENVWIPLADGTRLAAKIWLPDSAHNQPVPALLEYIPYRKSDYTSGRDAKRQAYFAGYGY' A
#
# COMPACT_ATOMS: atom_id res chain seq x y z
N MET A 1 17.16 5.81 -19.12
CA MET A 1 16.40 5.31 -17.95
C MET A 1 16.52 6.33 -16.82
N LYS A 2 15.41 6.86 -16.28
CA LYS A 2 15.45 7.84 -15.18
C LYS A 2 15.06 7.14 -13.88
N ILE A 3 16.00 7.04 -12.94
CA ILE A 3 15.76 6.48 -11.61
C ILE A 3 15.34 7.62 -10.69
N ARG A 4 14.27 7.42 -9.92
CA ARG A 4 13.84 8.35 -8.87
C ARG A 4 14.10 7.73 -7.51
N THR A 5 14.81 8.46 -6.66
CA THR A 5 15.12 8.07 -5.28
C THR A 5 14.55 9.05 -4.26
N ASN A 6 14.04 10.21 -4.71
CA ASN A 6 13.40 11.21 -3.87
C ASN A 6 11.91 11.30 -4.19
N PHE A 7 11.08 11.29 -3.15
CA PHE A 7 9.62 11.33 -3.23
C PHE A 7 9.07 12.46 -2.35
N PRO A 8 8.00 13.14 -2.76
CA PRO A 8 7.43 14.25 -1.99
C PRO A 8 6.82 13.83 -0.64
N HIS A 9 6.38 12.57 -0.51
CA HIS A 9 5.83 12.04 0.75
C HIS A 9 6.70 10.91 1.30
N THR A 10 6.90 10.92 2.61
CA THR A 10 7.35 9.75 3.37
C THR A 10 6.19 8.77 3.51
N VAL A 11 6.51 7.48 3.54
CA VAL A 11 5.51 6.41 3.51
C VAL A 11 5.77 5.44 4.64
N THR A 12 4.76 5.22 5.47
CA THR A 12 4.72 4.16 6.48
C THR A 12 4.10 2.90 5.90
N ILE A 13 4.70 1.74 6.22
CA ILE A 13 4.22 0.44 5.76
C ILE A 13 3.50 -0.27 6.91
N LEU A 14 2.22 -0.54 6.71
CA LEU A 14 1.44 -1.41 7.60
C LEU A 14 1.43 -2.81 6.99
N GLU A 15 2.30 -3.69 7.50
CA GLU A 15 2.52 -5.01 6.91
C GLU A 15 1.27 -5.89 6.89
N ASN A 16 0.45 -5.81 7.96
CA ASN A 16 -0.78 -6.58 8.05
C ASN A 16 -1.87 -5.83 8.81
N VAL A 17 -2.93 -5.47 8.09
CA VAL A 17 -4.16 -4.87 8.63
C VAL A 17 -5.31 -5.83 8.33
N TRP A 18 -6.14 -6.09 9.35
CA TRP A 18 -7.34 -6.91 9.19
C TRP A 18 -8.52 -6.05 8.78
N ILE A 19 -9.20 -6.45 7.71
CA ILE A 19 -10.46 -5.83 7.25
C ILE A 19 -11.58 -6.83 7.55
N PRO A 20 -12.43 -6.56 8.57
CA PRO A 20 -13.58 -7.40 8.85
C PRO A 20 -14.67 -7.17 7.78
N LEU A 21 -15.24 -8.25 7.28
CA LEU A 21 -16.40 -8.24 6.40
C LEU A 21 -17.68 -8.47 7.21
N ALA A 22 -18.83 -8.21 6.58
CA ALA A 22 -20.14 -8.32 7.24
C ALA A 22 -20.47 -9.75 7.72
N ASP A 23 -19.88 -10.78 7.11
CA ASP A 23 -20.05 -12.19 7.47
C ASP A 23 -19.08 -12.69 8.55
N GLY A 24 -18.21 -11.80 9.07
CA GLY A 24 -17.18 -12.14 10.04
C GLY A 24 -15.87 -12.64 9.43
N THR A 25 -15.79 -12.82 8.10
CA THR A 25 -14.54 -13.09 7.39
C THR A 25 -13.56 -11.93 7.60
N ARG A 26 -12.26 -12.22 7.71
CA ARG A 26 -11.21 -11.20 7.82
C ARG A 26 -10.28 -11.26 6.62
N LEU A 27 -10.22 -10.19 5.85
CA LEU A 27 -9.23 -10.02 4.79
C LEU A 27 -7.94 -9.44 5.37
N ALA A 28 -6.80 -9.89 4.86
CA ALA A 28 -5.49 -9.35 5.21
C ALA A 28 -5.03 -8.35 4.15
N ALA A 29 -4.72 -7.12 4.56
CA ALA A 29 -4.19 -6.07 3.70
C ALA A 29 -2.77 -5.67 4.13
N LYS A 30 -1.94 -5.30 3.15
CA LYS A 30 -0.71 -4.52 3.38
C LYS A 30 -0.98 -3.12 2.86
N ILE A 31 -0.70 -2.11 3.67
CA ILE A 31 -0.98 -0.70 3.33
C ILE A 31 0.33 0.06 3.23
N TRP A 32 0.49 0.78 2.13
CA TRP A 32 1.52 1.80 1.96
C TRP A 32 0.85 3.14 2.18
N LEU A 33 1.08 3.77 3.33
CA LEU A 33 0.35 4.94 3.79
C LEU A 33 1.26 6.16 3.76
N PRO A 34 0.97 7.21 2.97
CA PRO A 34 1.67 8.48 3.08
C PRO A 34 1.48 9.05 4.49
N ASP A 35 2.54 9.49 5.15
CA ASP A 35 2.44 9.93 6.56
C ASP A 35 1.50 11.13 6.73
N SER A 36 1.36 11.96 5.67
CA SER A 36 0.42 13.08 5.64
C SER A 36 -1.06 12.67 5.59
N ALA A 37 -1.37 11.42 5.21
CA ALA A 37 -2.73 10.93 4.98
C ALA A 37 -3.61 10.97 6.25
N HIS A 38 -2.99 10.94 7.43
CA HIS A 38 -3.69 11.07 8.71
C HIS A 38 -4.38 12.43 8.88
N ASN A 39 -3.80 13.50 8.34
CA ASN A 39 -4.30 14.87 8.46
C ASN A 39 -4.92 15.38 7.15
N GLN A 40 -4.44 14.88 6.01
CA GLN A 40 -4.88 15.25 4.68
C GLN A 40 -5.20 13.96 3.90
N PRO A 41 -6.46 13.49 3.94
CA PRO A 41 -6.85 12.27 3.26
C PRO A 41 -6.50 12.33 1.77
N VAL A 42 -5.96 11.23 1.26
CA VAL A 42 -5.58 11.06 -0.14
C VAL A 42 -6.45 10.00 -0.81
N PRO A 43 -6.58 10.01 -2.16
CA PRO A 43 -7.25 8.93 -2.87
C PRO A 43 -6.54 7.59 -2.64
N ALA A 44 -7.30 6.51 -2.41
CA ALA A 44 -6.73 5.19 -2.21
C ALA A 44 -6.67 4.38 -3.52
N LEU A 45 -5.59 3.62 -3.70
CA LEU A 45 -5.47 2.60 -4.74
C LEU A 45 -5.62 1.21 -4.12
N LEU A 46 -6.57 0.41 -4.63
CA LEU A 46 -6.83 -0.95 -4.14
C LEU A 46 -6.38 -1.98 -5.17
N GLU A 47 -5.53 -2.91 -4.72
CA GLU A 47 -5.22 -4.13 -5.44
C GLU A 47 -5.81 -5.32 -4.66
N TYR A 48 -6.71 -6.05 -5.32
CA TYR A 48 -7.25 -7.30 -4.79
C TYR A 48 -6.69 -8.46 -5.61
N ILE A 49 -6.07 -9.42 -4.93
CA ILE A 49 -5.46 -10.58 -5.57
C ILE A 49 -5.95 -11.86 -4.88
N PRO A 50 -6.16 -12.95 -5.64
CA PRO A 50 -6.56 -14.25 -5.08
C PRO A 50 -5.37 -15.03 -4.53
N TYR A 51 -4.15 -14.52 -4.70
CA TYR A 51 -2.90 -15.12 -4.24
C TYR A 51 -2.34 -14.38 -3.01
N ARG A 52 -1.37 -14.95 -2.31
CA ARG A 52 -0.87 -14.37 -1.06
C ARG A 52 -0.13 -13.05 -1.34
N LYS A 53 -0.47 -11.99 -0.59
CA LYS A 53 0.18 -10.66 -0.64
C LYS A 53 1.70 -10.64 -0.37
N SER A 54 2.25 -11.75 0.12
CA SER A 54 3.66 -11.90 0.50
C SER A 54 4.40 -12.96 -0.33
N ASP A 55 3.80 -13.46 -1.41
CA ASP A 55 4.44 -14.46 -2.28
C ASP A 55 5.42 -13.80 -3.28
N TYR A 56 5.82 -14.55 -4.30
CA TYR A 56 6.93 -14.25 -5.22
C TYR A 56 6.89 -12.85 -5.86
N THR A 57 5.71 -12.30 -6.17
CA THR A 57 5.60 -10.99 -6.82
C THR A 57 5.71 -9.81 -5.85
N SER A 58 5.68 -10.04 -4.54
CA SER A 58 5.65 -8.99 -3.52
C SER A 58 6.78 -7.97 -3.64
N GLY A 59 8.00 -8.40 -3.98
CA GLY A 59 9.14 -7.49 -4.18
C GLY A 59 9.01 -6.59 -5.42
N ARG A 60 8.36 -7.08 -6.47
CA ARG A 60 8.01 -6.27 -7.66
C ARG A 60 6.88 -5.30 -7.31
N ASP A 61 5.85 -5.80 -6.64
CA ASP A 61 4.64 -5.03 -6.34
C ASP A 61 4.94 -3.90 -5.35
N ALA A 62 5.83 -4.14 -4.36
CA ALA A 62 6.30 -3.13 -3.41
C ALA A 62 6.89 -1.89 -4.09
N LYS A 63 7.60 -2.04 -5.22
CA LYS A 63 8.16 -0.90 -5.96
C LYS A 63 7.06 0.00 -6.51
N ARG A 64 5.99 -0.59 -7.03
CA ARG A 64 4.85 0.14 -7.60
C ARG A 64 4.05 0.82 -6.48
N GLN A 65 3.75 0.09 -5.41
CA GLN A 65 2.97 0.65 -4.30
C GLN A 65 3.72 1.78 -3.58
N ALA A 66 5.02 1.62 -3.32
CA ALA A 66 5.85 2.68 -2.76
C ALA A 66 5.95 3.91 -3.67
N TYR A 67 5.98 3.72 -5.00
CA TYR A 67 5.96 4.83 -5.95
C TYR A 67 4.67 5.64 -5.82
N PHE A 68 3.49 5.00 -5.87
CA PHE A 68 2.22 5.70 -5.74
C PHE A 68 2.09 6.42 -4.40
N ALA A 69 2.38 5.74 -3.30
CA ALA A 69 2.33 6.34 -1.97
C ALA A 69 3.31 7.51 -1.82
N GLY A 70 4.49 7.42 -2.42
CA GLY A 70 5.45 8.52 -2.47
C GLY A 70 4.91 9.79 -3.14
N TYR A 71 3.88 9.70 -3.99
CA TYR A 71 3.18 10.84 -4.63
C TYR A 71 1.82 11.18 -4.00
N GLY A 72 1.50 10.63 -2.83
CA GLY A 72 0.28 10.97 -2.10
C GLY A 72 -0.94 10.18 -2.57
N TYR A 73 -0.80 8.86 -2.69
CA TYR A 73 -1.86 7.89 -2.94
C TYR A 73 -1.83 6.73 -1.94
#